data_AF-A0A4Q1D0Y7-F1
#
_entry.id   AF-A0A4Q1D0Y7-F1
#
_cell.length_a   1.000
_cell.length_b   1.000
_cell.length_c   1.000
_cell.angle_alpha   90.00
_cell.angle_beta   90.00
_cell.angle_gamma   90.00
#
_symmetry.space_group_name_H-M   'P 1'
#
loop_
_entity.id
_entity.type
_entity.pdbx_description
1 polymer ?
#
loop_
_entity_poly.entity_id
_entity_poly.type
_entity_poly.pdbx_seq_one_letter_code
_entity_poly.pdbx_strand_id
1 'polypeptide(L)'
;MAKQTGPVIWEKTIGPVSFYKRCGVGCVRMKSNLTTERWRSDPVFAGSRKSAARLALAATLASAFYQTIPEQHRNYPHYKQLVGVAQHMFCKGYDIQQVNKVLHFTISRYLRKLEAANPNRKPVRSPFAAIHSLKTKPVFTKAVRHQLAAPQVRTIAANSAAFKQWPVIMPPRGSPTSITGYCQGTSALLSHSAICSLMASLSMSLPAQSATLFPDATPKTPEKHPENIPGNNFLPFGFLIVP
;
A
#
# COMPACT_ATOMS: atom_id res chain seq x y z
N MET A 1 4.97 -21.23 -19.04
CA MET A 1 3.50 -21.39 -18.95
C MET A 1 3.02 -21.97 -20.26
N ALA A 2 2.14 -22.96 -20.22
CA ALA A 2 1.53 -23.49 -21.42
C ALA A 2 0.53 -22.47 -21.99
N LYS A 3 0.44 -22.37 -23.31
CA LYS A 3 -0.53 -21.53 -24.02
C LYS A 3 -1.75 -22.37 -24.36
N GLN A 4 -2.93 -21.78 -24.29
CA GLN A 4 -4.15 -22.40 -24.82
C GLN A 4 -4.13 -22.31 -26.35
N THR A 5 -4.55 -23.38 -27.01
CA THR A 5 -4.72 -23.42 -28.46
C THR A 5 -6.20 -23.63 -28.76
N GLY A 6 -6.72 -22.93 -29.77
CA GLY A 6 -8.11 -23.03 -30.21
C GLY A 6 -8.81 -21.67 -30.25
N PRO A 7 -10.03 -21.62 -30.83
CA PRO A 7 -10.79 -20.39 -31.01
C PRO A 7 -11.36 -19.83 -29.71
N VAL A 8 -11.49 -20.64 -28.66
CA VAL A 8 -12.10 -20.26 -27.37
C VAL A 8 -11.03 -20.26 -26.27
N ILE A 9 -10.92 -19.14 -25.56
CA ILE A 9 -10.06 -19.02 -24.37
C ILE A 9 -10.89 -19.32 -23.12
N TRP A 10 -10.43 -20.26 -22.32
CA TRP A 10 -11.08 -20.69 -21.09
C TRP A 10 -10.49 -19.90 -19.91
N GLU A 11 -11.34 -19.41 -19.01
CA GLU A 11 -10.96 -18.66 -17.81
C GLU A 11 -11.53 -19.31 -16.54
N LYS A 12 -11.29 -20.62 -16.38
CA LYS A 12 -11.74 -21.40 -15.22
C LYS A 12 -10.67 -22.37 -14.74
N THR A 13 -10.87 -22.98 -13.58
CA THR A 13 -10.01 -24.06 -13.08
C THR A 13 -10.72 -25.40 -13.26
N ILE A 14 -10.05 -26.37 -13.85
CA ILE A 14 -10.53 -27.75 -14.06
C ILE A 14 -9.51 -28.69 -13.43
N GLY A 15 -9.89 -29.34 -12.34
CA GLY A 15 -8.99 -30.22 -11.59
C GLY A 15 -7.70 -29.50 -11.13
N PRO A 16 -6.50 -30.05 -11.44
CA PRO A 16 -5.23 -29.43 -11.06
C PRO A 16 -4.77 -28.35 -12.04
N VAL A 17 -5.61 -27.92 -12.99
CA VAL A 17 -5.21 -27.00 -14.07
C VAL A 17 -6.06 -25.73 -14.02
N SER A 18 -5.41 -24.57 -13.90
CA SER A 18 -6.05 -23.26 -13.96
C SER A 18 -5.80 -22.59 -15.31
N PHE A 19 -6.89 -22.27 -15.99
CA PHE A 19 -6.93 -21.55 -17.26
C PHE A 19 -7.22 -20.07 -16.98
N TYR A 20 -6.48 -19.16 -17.60
CA TYR A 20 -6.67 -17.71 -17.42
C TYR A 20 -6.13 -16.93 -18.62
N LYS A 21 -6.57 -15.68 -18.78
CA LYS A 21 -6.12 -14.79 -19.85
C LYS A 21 -5.07 -13.81 -19.34
N ARG A 22 -3.99 -13.65 -20.10
CA ARG A 22 -2.93 -12.67 -19.83
C ARG A 22 -2.58 -11.95 -21.13
N CYS A 23 -2.75 -10.63 -21.14
CA CYS A 23 -2.49 -9.78 -22.32
C CYS A 23 -3.19 -10.28 -23.59
N GLY A 24 -4.47 -10.66 -23.50
CA GLY A 24 -5.21 -11.20 -24.65
C GLY A 24 -4.97 -12.69 -24.92
N VAL A 25 -3.92 -13.29 -24.37
CA VAL A 25 -3.51 -14.67 -24.67
C VAL A 25 -4.00 -15.64 -23.59
N GLY A 26 -4.67 -16.71 -24.02
CA GLY A 26 -5.06 -17.81 -23.14
C GLY A 26 -3.85 -18.57 -22.62
N CYS A 27 -3.73 -18.66 -21.30
CA CYS A 27 -2.64 -19.30 -20.61
C CYS A 27 -3.15 -20.42 -19.69
N VAL A 28 -2.28 -21.38 -19.42
CA VAL A 28 -2.54 -22.53 -18.56
C VAL A 28 -1.39 -22.67 -17.55
N ARG A 29 -1.76 -22.92 -16.30
CA ARG A 29 -0.82 -23.30 -15.23
C ARG A 29 -1.40 -24.45 -14.40
N MET A 30 -0.51 -25.24 -13.81
CA MET A 30 -0.94 -26.12 -12.71
C MET A 30 -1.38 -25.27 -11.51
N LYS A 31 -2.43 -25.71 -10.84
CA LYS A 31 -2.85 -25.20 -9.54
C LYS A 31 -1.70 -25.41 -8.57
N SER A 32 -1.37 -24.39 -7.79
CA SER A 32 -0.37 -24.54 -6.74
C SER A 32 -0.90 -25.49 -5.66
N ASN A 33 -0.04 -26.34 -5.12
CA ASN A 33 -0.32 -27.14 -3.90
C ASN A 33 -0.36 -26.26 -2.64
N LEU A 34 -0.63 -24.97 -2.79
CA LEU A 34 -0.73 -24.01 -1.71
C LEU A 34 -2.17 -24.04 -1.22
N THR A 35 -2.40 -24.76 -0.12
CA THR A 35 -3.67 -24.72 0.61
C THR A 35 -3.68 -23.56 1.59
N THR A 36 -4.88 -23.07 1.93
CA THR A 36 -5.05 -22.02 2.94
C THR A 36 -4.46 -22.45 4.29
N GLU A 37 -4.64 -23.72 4.65
CA GLU A 37 -4.08 -24.33 5.86
C GLU A 37 -2.56 -24.24 5.85
N ARG A 38 -1.91 -24.67 4.75
CA ARG A 38 -0.45 -24.59 4.62
C ARG A 38 0.04 -23.16 4.71
N TRP A 39 -0.61 -22.20 4.04
CA TRP A 39 -0.20 -20.80 4.14
C TRP A 39 -0.28 -20.24 5.57
N ARG A 40 -1.23 -20.72 6.38
CA ARG A 40 -1.40 -20.30 7.78
C ARG A 40 -0.39 -20.98 8.72
N SER A 41 -0.12 -22.27 8.55
CA SER A 41 0.70 -23.06 9.47
C SER A 41 2.19 -23.11 9.12
N ASP A 42 2.54 -23.23 7.83
CA ASP A 42 3.91 -23.50 7.39
C ASP A 42 4.83 -22.30 7.72
N PRO A 43 5.98 -22.53 8.38
CA PRO A 43 6.91 -21.47 8.78
C PRO A 43 7.52 -20.73 7.58
N VAL A 44 7.58 -21.35 6.40
CA VAL A 44 8.10 -20.71 5.17
C VAL A 44 7.30 -19.45 4.81
N PHE A 45 6.02 -19.38 5.17
CA PHE A 45 5.16 -18.22 4.91
C PHE A 45 5.10 -17.20 6.06
N ALA A 46 5.86 -17.39 7.15
CA ALA A 46 5.83 -16.49 8.30
C ALA A 46 6.12 -15.02 7.92
N GLY A 47 7.08 -14.79 7.02
CA GLY A 47 7.38 -13.45 6.50
C GLY A 47 6.22 -12.83 5.71
N SER A 48 5.56 -13.63 4.86
CA SER A 48 4.39 -13.18 4.10
C SER A 48 3.22 -12.83 5.03
N ARG A 49 2.95 -13.64 6.06
CA ARG A 49 1.92 -13.36 7.06
C ARG A 49 2.21 -12.08 7.84
N LYS A 50 3.47 -11.86 8.25
CA LYS A 50 3.90 -10.63 8.92
C LYS A 50 3.68 -9.40 8.04
N SER A 51 4.02 -9.49 6.75
CA SER A 51 3.78 -8.40 5.78
C SER A 51 2.29 -8.14 5.59
N ALA A 52 1.48 -9.19 5.43
CA ALA A 52 0.03 -9.08 5.29
C ALA A 52 -0.65 -8.45 6.53
N ALA A 53 -0.21 -8.83 7.74
CA ALA A 53 -0.69 -8.23 8.98
C ALA A 53 -0.39 -6.73 9.06
N ARG A 54 0.82 -6.30 8.68
CA ARG A 54 1.18 -4.88 8.59
C ARG A 54 0.34 -4.13 7.56
N LEU A 55 0.11 -4.73 6.39
CA LEU A 55 -0.73 -4.13 5.35
C LEU A 55 -2.17 -3.99 5.82
N ALA A 56 -2.71 -5.00 6.52
CA ALA A 56 -4.05 -4.94 7.10
C ALA A 56 -4.16 -3.80 8.12
N LEU A 57 -3.20 -3.69 9.04
CA LEU A 57 -3.12 -2.59 10.01
C LEU A 57 -3.06 -1.22 9.31
N ALA A 58 -2.16 -1.08 8.33
CA ALA A 58 -2.01 0.14 7.53
C ALA A 58 -3.32 0.53 6.82
N ALA A 59 -4.02 -0.44 6.23
CA ALA A 59 -5.29 -0.25 5.56
C ALA A 59 -6.38 0.23 6.54
N THR A 60 -6.48 -0.39 7.72
CA THR A 60 -7.44 0.01 8.75
C THR A 60 -7.21 1.45 9.20
N LEU A 61 -5.96 1.84 9.49
CA LEU A 61 -5.66 3.23 9.89
C LEU A 61 -5.94 4.22 8.77
N ALA A 62 -5.44 3.95 7.55
CA ALA A 62 -5.64 4.82 6.40
C ALA A 62 -7.12 5.01 6.07
N SER A 63 -7.96 3.99 6.24
CA SER A 63 -9.40 4.07 6.01
C SER A 63 -10.08 5.12 6.89
N ALA A 64 -9.75 5.16 8.19
CA ALA A 64 -10.30 6.15 9.12
C ALA A 64 -9.99 7.60 8.69
N PHE A 65 -8.75 7.86 8.26
CA PHE A 65 -8.33 9.17 7.75
C PHE A 65 -8.91 9.47 6.36
N TYR A 66 -9.07 8.48 5.51
CA TYR A 66 -9.69 8.66 4.19
C TYR A 66 -11.17 9.06 4.30
N GLN A 67 -11.88 8.54 5.31
CA GLN A 67 -13.27 8.90 5.57
C GLN A 67 -13.45 10.37 5.99
N THR A 68 -12.41 11.06 6.47
CA THR A 68 -12.51 12.50 6.77
C THR A 68 -12.52 13.37 5.50
N ILE A 69 -12.20 12.81 4.33
CA ILE A 69 -12.30 13.51 3.05
C ILE A 69 -13.77 13.55 2.63
N PRO A 70 -14.30 14.70 2.15
CA PRO A 70 -15.66 14.78 1.60
C PRO A 70 -15.86 13.79 0.45
N GLU A 71 -17.04 13.17 0.37
CA GLU A 71 -17.33 12.09 -0.59
C GLU A 71 -17.09 12.46 -2.04
N GLN A 72 -17.42 13.71 -2.41
CA GLN A 72 -17.21 14.27 -3.74
C GLN A 72 -15.73 14.31 -4.17
N HIS A 73 -14.80 14.26 -3.21
CA HIS A 73 -13.36 14.30 -3.45
C HIS A 73 -12.64 12.99 -3.10
N ARG A 74 -13.38 11.98 -2.62
CA ARG A 74 -12.83 10.65 -2.33
C ARG A 74 -12.45 9.97 -3.65
N ASN A 75 -11.18 9.57 -3.77
CA ASN A 75 -10.68 8.80 -4.91
C ASN A 75 -9.75 7.66 -4.43
N TYR A 76 -9.88 6.50 -5.07
CA TYR A 76 -9.14 5.28 -4.72
C TYR A 76 -7.59 5.43 -4.73
N PRO A 77 -6.95 6.17 -5.65
CA PRO A 77 -5.52 6.44 -5.60
C PRO A 77 -5.08 7.17 -4.33
N HIS A 78 -5.87 8.11 -3.80
CA HIS A 78 -5.54 8.79 -2.54
C HIS A 78 -5.56 7.81 -1.37
N TYR A 79 -6.57 6.93 -1.31
CA TYR A 79 -6.61 5.86 -0.32
C TYR A 79 -5.37 4.97 -0.42
N LYS A 80 -5.01 4.49 -1.63
CA LYS A 80 -3.80 3.68 -1.83
C LYS A 80 -2.52 4.38 -1.40
N GLN A 81 -2.40 5.70 -1.62
CA GLN A 81 -1.25 6.47 -1.16
C GLN A 81 -1.16 6.48 0.37
N LEU A 82 -2.26 6.72 1.08
CA LEU A 82 -2.29 6.68 2.54
C LEU A 82 -1.89 5.30 3.08
N VAL A 83 -2.43 4.23 2.50
CA VAL A 83 -2.07 2.85 2.86
C VAL A 83 -0.59 2.60 2.62
N GLY A 84 -0.05 3.03 1.47
CA GLY A 84 1.36 2.86 1.13
C GLY A 84 2.30 3.59 2.10
N VAL A 85 1.96 4.82 2.49
CA VAL A 85 2.71 5.60 3.49
C VAL A 85 2.70 4.88 4.84
N ALA A 86 1.53 4.48 5.32
CA ALA A 86 1.40 3.77 6.60
C ALA A 86 2.15 2.42 6.60
N GLN A 87 2.01 1.64 5.53
CA GLN A 87 2.70 0.36 5.38
C GLN A 87 4.22 0.54 5.38
N HIS A 88 4.73 1.54 4.65
CA HIS A 88 6.16 1.86 4.62
C HIS A 88 6.70 2.22 6.01
N MET A 89 5.94 3.00 6.78
CA MET A 89 6.29 3.32 8.15
C MET A 89 6.31 2.07 9.06
N PHE A 90 5.33 1.17 8.94
CA PHE A 90 5.36 -0.08 9.70
C PHE A 90 6.52 -1.02 9.31
N CYS A 91 6.94 -1.00 8.05
CA CYS A 91 8.14 -1.73 7.61
C CYS A 91 9.41 -1.19 8.27
N LYS A 92 9.47 0.13 8.54
CA LYS A 92 10.57 0.80 9.25
C LYS A 92 10.50 0.69 10.78
N GLY A 93 9.42 0.13 11.33
CA GLY A 93 9.27 -0.07 12.77
C GLY A 93 8.77 1.15 13.55
N TYR A 94 8.14 2.13 12.89
CA TYR A 94 7.51 3.26 13.58
C TYR A 94 6.28 2.81 14.38
N ASP A 95 6.02 3.53 15.46
CA ASP A 95 4.84 3.33 16.30
C ASP A 95 3.55 3.87 15.65
N ILE A 96 2.41 3.32 16.04
CA ILE A 96 1.08 3.69 15.55
C ILE A 96 0.82 5.20 15.74
N GLN A 97 1.27 5.79 16.85
CA GLN A 97 1.08 7.23 17.10
C GLN A 97 1.84 8.09 16.09
N GLN A 98 3.04 7.66 15.69
CA GLN A 98 3.84 8.36 14.68
C GLN A 98 3.18 8.25 13.30
N VAL A 99 2.68 7.06 12.95
CA VAL A 99 1.92 6.85 11.71
C VAL A 99 0.69 7.74 11.66
N ASN A 100 -0.09 7.80 12.73
CA ASN A 100 -1.28 8.65 12.82
C ASN A 100 -0.96 10.14 12.63
N LYS A 101 0.13 10.64 13.24
CA LYS A 101 0.58 12.04 13.05
C LYS A 101 0.89 12.34 11.58
N VAL A 102 1.58 11.44 10.90
CA VAL A 102 1.92 11.59 9.48
C VAL A 102 0.68 11.52 8.59
N LEU A 103 -0.22 10.58 8.83
CA LEU A 103 -1.48 10.46 8.08
C LEU A 103 -2.37 11.69 8.28
N HIS A 104 -2.51 12.15 9.52
CA HIS A 104 -3.23 13.37 9.86
C HIS A 104 -2.67 14.58 9.10
N PHE A 105 -1.35 14.80 9.17
CA PHE A 105 -0.68 15.88 8.44
C PHE A 105 -0.91 15.80 6.92
N THR A 106 -0.84 14.59 6.35
CA THR A 106 -1.04 14.34 4.92
C THR A 106 -2.45 14.72 4.50
N ILE A 107 -3.47 14.31 5.26
CA ILE A 107 -4.86 14.68 5.03
C ILE A 107 -5.08 16.18 5.22
N SER A 108 -4.60 16.80 6.30
CA SER A 108 -4.76 18.24 6.53
C SER A 108 -4.12 19.08 5.42
N ARG A 109 -3.02 18.60 4.83
CA ARG A 109 -2.40 19.23 3.66
C ARG A 109 -3.29 19.09 2.42
N TYR A 110 -3.90 17.92 2.21
CA TYR A 110 -4.80 17.68 1.09
C TYR A 110 -6.09 18.51 1.20
N LEU A 111 -6.73 18.53 2.37
CA LEU A 111 -7.94 19.33 2.60
C LEU A 111 -7.69 20.83 2.38
N ARG A 112 -6.55 21.37 2.86
CA ARG A 112 -6.17 22.75 2.55
C ARG A 112 -6.03 23.05 1.06
N LYS A 113 -5.56 22.08 0.26
CA LYS A 113 -5.49 22.22 -1.20
C LYS A 113 -6.88 22.22 -1.83
N LEU A 114 -7.78 21.35 -1.37
CA LEU A 114 -9.18 21.35 -1.83
C LEU A 114 -9.88 22.67 -1.51
N GLU A 115 -9.71 23.17 -0.30
CA GLU A 115 -10.26 24.47 0.10
C GLU A 115 -9.69 25.61 -0.75
N ALA A 116 -8.40 25.58 -1.08
CA ALA A 116 -7.77 26.62 -1.91
C ALA A 116 -8.22 26.57 -3.38
N ALA A 117 -8.60 25.38 -3.88
CA ALA A 117 -9.09 25.19 -5.24
C ALA A 117 -10.58 25.53 -5.42
N ASN A 118 -11.32 25.78 -4.33
CA ASN A 118 -12.74 26.08 -4.40
C ASN A 118 -12.97 27.47 -5.03
N PRO A 119 -13.66 27.58 -6.18
CA PRO A 119 -13.86 28.84 -6.89
C PRO A 119 -14.71 29.84 -6.11
N ASN A 120 -15.58 29.35 -5.21
CA ASN A 120 -16.44 30.18 -4.39
C ASN A 120 -15.74 30.74 -3.14
N ARG A 121 -14.48 30.35 -2.91
CA ARG A 121 -13.72 30.85 -1.76
C ARG A 121 -13.26 32.27 -2.05
N LYS A 122 -13.80 33.23 -1.30
CA LYS A 122 -13.25 34.58 -1.24
C LYS A 122 -11.79 34.48 -0.78
N PRO A 123 -10.82 35.12 -1.46
CA PRO A 123 -9.42 35.06 -1.06
C PRO A 123 -9.31 35.56 0.38
N VAL A 124 -8.99 34.64 1.29
CA VAL A 124 -8.70 34.99 2.68
C VAL A 124 -7.35 35.68 2.66
N ARG A 125 -7.38 37.01 2.53
CA ARG A 125 -6.19 37.83 2.74
C ARG A 125 -5.78 37.59 4.18
N SER A 126 -4.62 36.95 4.39
CA SER A 126 -4.14 36.75 5.76
C SER A 126 -4.04 38.12 6.43
N PRO A 127 -4.44 38.27 7.70
CA PRO A 127 -4.31 39.54 8.42
C PRO A 127 -2.85 40.03 8.41
N PHE A 128 -1.89 39.10 8.36
CA PHE A 128 -0.48 39.42 8.17
C PHE A 128 -0.19 40.18 6.85
N ALA A 129 -0.80 39.77 5.73
CA ALA A 129 -0.67 40.45 4.44
C ALA A 129 -1.48 41.77 4.36
N ALA A 130 -2.37 42.02 5.30
CA ALA A 130 -3.11 43.29 5.40
C ALA A 130 -2.32 44.34 6.20
N ILE A 131 -1.65 43.93 7.28
CA ILE A 131 -0.94 44.84 8.19
C ILE A 131 0.37 45.33 7.57
N HIS A 132 1.09 44.46 6.86
CA HIS A 132 2.29 44.86 6.09
C HIS A 132 1.97 45.18 4.64
N SER A 133 0.91 45.98 4.40
CA SER A 133 0.82 46.74 3.16
C SER A 133 1.94 47.77 3.17
N LEU A 134 3.15 47.31 2.83
CA LEU A 134 4.35 48.10 2.66
C LEU A 134 3.99 49.25 1.70
N LYS A 135 3.74 50.44 2.27
CA LYS A 135 3.55 51.69 1.52
C LYS A 135 4.80 52.07 0.74
N THR A 136 5.90 51.37 0.94
CA THR A 136 7.07 51.44 0.08
C THR A 136 6.68 50.89 -1.29
N LYS A 137 6.46 51.81 -2.23
CA LYS A 137 6.55 51.52 -3.66
C LYS A 137 7.76 50.61 -3.82
N PRO A 138 7.63 49.39 -4.37
CA PRO A 138 8.79 48.56 -4.62
C PRO A 138 9.71 49.42 -5.47
N VAL A 139 10.83 49.86 -4.90
CA VAL A 139 11.88 50.51 -5.66
C VAL A 139 12.27 49.43 -6.64
N PHE A 140 11.84 49.62 -7.89
CA PHE A 140 12.14 48.74 -8.99
C PHE A 140 13.65 48.81 -9.15
N THR A 141 14.37 48.01 -8.37
CA THR A 141 15.80 47.80 -8.52
C THR A 141 15.96 47.41 -9.97
N LYS A 142 16.66 48.26 -10.73
CA LYS A 142 16.91 48.12 -12.16
C LYS A 142 17.01 46.65 -12.52
N ALA A 143 16.22 46.23 -13.51
CA ALA A 143 16.23 44.89 -14.05
C ALA A 143 17.68 44.40 -14.16
N VAL A 144 18.06 43.51 -13.24
CA VAL A 144 19.31 42.77 -13.37
C VAL A 144 19.08 41.94 -14.61
N ARG A 145 19.62 42.42 -15.74
CA ARG A 145 19.76 41.63 -16.94
C ARG A 145 20.64 40.47 -16.55
N HIS A 146 20.03 39.37 -16.11
CA HIS A 146 20.66 38.09 -16.18
C HIS A 146 21.00 37.92 -17.65
N GLN A 147 22.28 38.15 -17.98
CA GLN A 147 22.85 37.70 -19.23
C GLN A 147 22.48 36.22 -19.31
N LEU A 148 21.49 35.92 -20.15
CA LEU A 148 21.24 34.59 -20.65
C LEU A 148 22.50 34.21 -21.41
N ALA A 149 23.47 33.66 -20.68
CA ALA A 149 24.54 32.88 -21.27
C ALA A 149 23.82 31.80 -22.07
N ALA A 150 23.97 31.88 -23.40
CA ALA A 150 23.36 30.95 -24.31
C ALA A 150 23.57 29.53 -23.80
N PRO A 151 22.53 28.67 -23.80
CA PRO A 151 22.66 27.30 -23.36
C PRO A 151 23.74 26.66 -24.24
N GLN A 152 24.92 26.43 -23.66
CA GLN A 152 25.93 25.64 -24.31
C GLN A 152 25.38 24.23 -24.43
N VAL A 153 24.93 23.91 -25.65
CA VAL A 153 24.58 22.56 -26.06
C VAL A 153 25.86 21.75 -25.90
N ARG A 154 26.01 21.09 -24.74
CA ARG A 154 27.01 20.06 -24.56
C ARG A 154 26.55 18.91 -25.44
N THR A 155 27.11 18.82 -26.64
CA THR A 155 27.06 17.62 -27.47
C THR A 155 27.66 16.49 -26.65
N ILE A 156 26.81 15.71 -25.99
CA ILE A 156 27.21 14.49 -25.32
C ILE A 156 27.56 13.52 -26.45
N ALA A 157 28.86 13.43 -26.76
CA ALA A 157 29.38 12.34 -27.57
C ALA A 157 29.11 11.04 -26.81
N ALA A 158 28.08 10.32 -27.23
CA ALA A 158 27.80 8.97 -26.76
C ALA A 158 28.93 8.07 -27.27
N ASN A 159 29.99 7.95 -26.47
CA ASN A 159 30.96 6.88 -26.65
C ASN A 159 30.21 5.56 -26.45
N SER A 160 29.96 4.86 -27.55
CA SER A 160 29.52 3.48 -27.61
C SER A 160 30.65 2.58 -27.09
N ALA A 161 30.95 2.70 -25.79
CA ALA A 161 31.79 1.72 -25.11
C ALA A 161 31.03 0.39 -25.18
N ALA A 162 31.60 -0.55 -25.94
CA ALA A 162 31.12 -1.90 -26.09
C ALA A 162 30.68 -2.43 -24.73
N PHE A 163 29.38 -2.74 -24.63
CA PHE A 163 28.76 -3.36 -23.47
C PHE A 163 29.47 -4.70 -23.27
N LYS A 164 30.54 -4.71 -22.47
CA LYS A 164 31.26 -5.93 -22.13
C LYS A 164 30.24 -6.83 -21.46
N GLN A 165 29.91 -7.93 -22.15
CA GLN A 165 29.08 -9.00 -21.63
C GLN A 165 29.62 -9.37 -20.26
N TRP A 166 28.81 -9.13 -19.22
CA TRP A 166 29.09 -9.69 -17.92
C TRP A 166 29.01 -11.21 -18.10
N PRO A 167 30.03 -11.98 -17.66
CA PRO A 167 29.90 -13.43 -17.66
C PRO A 167 28.69 -13.76 -16.79
N VAL A 168 27.66 -14.31 -17.43
CA VAL A 168 26.53 -14.91 -16.75
C VAL A 168 27.09 -16.14 -16.06
N ILE A 169 27.56 -15.97 -14.83
CA ILE A 169 27.89 -17.08 -13.93
C ILE A 169 26.54 -17.69 -13.56
N MET A 170 26.09 -18.65 -14.39
CA MET A 170 25.00 -19.52 -14.00
C MET A 170 25.50 -20.37 -12.83
N PRO A 171 24.88 -20.30 -11.64
CA PRO A 171 25.16 -21.28 -10.61
C PRO A 171 24.76 -22.67 -11.15
N PRO A 172 25.58 -23.70 -10.92
CA PRO A 172 25.26 -25.06 -11.35
C PRO A 172 23.91 -25.47 -10.75
N ARG A 173 22.96 -25.75 -11.65
CA ARG A 173 21.64 -26.25 -11.32
C ARG A 173 21.78 -27.67 -10.75
N GLY A 174 21.43 -27.83 -9.48
CA GLY A 174 21.13 -29.13 -8.90
C GLY A 174 22.34 -29.89 -8.38
N SER A 175 22.68 -29.65 -7.12
CA SER A 175 23.05 -30.73 -6.21
C SER A 175 22.20 -30.58 -4.95
N PRO A 176 21.47 -31.62 -4.51
CA PRO A 176 20.77 -31.58 -3.24
C PRO A 176 21.82 -31.42 -2.14
N THR A 177 21.62 -30.45 -1.25
CA THR A 177 22.41 -30.31 -0.04
C THR A 177 22.23 -31.60 0.77
N SER A 178 23.29 -32.40 0.89
CA SER A 178 23.31 -33.53 1.81
C SER A 178 23.12 -32.98 3.22
N ILE A 179 21.92 -33.15 3.77
CA ILE A 179 21.63 -32.95 5.19
C ILE A 179 22.34 -34.09 5.92
N THR A 180 23.61 -33.90 6.22
CA THR A 180 24.32 -34.73 7.18
C THR A 180 23.81 -34.34 8.55
N GLY A 181 23.01 -35.22 9.14
CA GLY A 181 22.47 -35.06 10.48
C GLY A 181 23.59 -34.85 11.49
N TYR A 182 23.43 -33.81 12.30
CA TYR A 182 24.21 -33.65 13.51
C TYR A 182 23.23 -33.52 14.67
N CYS A 183 22.96 -34.67 15.30
CA CYS A 183 22.31 -34.77 16.59
C CYS A 183 23.33 -34.36 17.66
N GLN A 184 23.13 -33.20 18.26
CA GLN A 184 23.57 -32.91 19.63
C GLN A 184 22.26 -32.57 20.37
N GLY A 185 21.78 -33.34 21.33
CA GLY A 185 22.51 -33.76 22.52
C GLY A 185 21.93 -32.95 23.67
N THR A 186 20.65 -33.17 24.00
CA THR A 186 19.95 -32.48 25.08
C THR A 186 20.24 -33.20 26.38
N SER A 187 21.18 -32.69 27.17
CA SER A 187 21.31 -33.03 28.60
C SER A 187 20.70 -31.92 29.44
N ALA A 188 19.83 -32.37 30.35
CA ALA A 188 19.08 -31.58 31.31
C ALA A 188 19.99 -30.81 32.28
N LEU A 189 19.48 -29.72 32.86
CA LEU A 189 19.64 -29.44 34.28
C LEU A 189 18.51 -28.51 34.78
N LEU A 190 17.98 -28.90 35.93
CA LEU A 190 16.96 -28.27 36.75
C LEU A 190 17.32 -26.83 37.14
N SER A 191 16.32 -25.97 37.39
CA SER A 191 15.90 -25.62 38.77
C SER A 191 14.97 -24.39 38.84
N HIS A 192 13.90 -24.60 39.61
CA HIS A 192 13.16 -23.68 40.48
C HIS A 192 12.96 -22.20 40.08
N SER A 193 11.70 -21.78 40.00
CA SER A 193 11.05 -21.18 41.17
C SER A 193 9.58 -20.84 40.89
N ALA A 194 8.74 -21.28 41.83
CA ALA A 194 7.35 -20.93 41.94
C ALA A 194 7.22 -19.52 42.53
N ILE A 195 6.38 -18.67 41.95
CA ILE A 195 5.71 -17.59 42.68
C ILE A 195 4.24 -17.53 42.24
N CYS A 196 3.41 -17.79 43.24
CA CYS A 196 2.06 -17.32 43.54
C CYS A 196 1.29 -16.54 42.45
N SER A 197 0.08 -16.95 42.08
CA SER A 197 -1.18 -17.02 42.85
C SER A 197 -2.02 -15.75 42.68
N LEU A 198 -3.30 -15.98 42.36
CA LEU A 198 -4.46 -15.10 42.46
C LEU A 198 -4.39 -13.73 41.77
N MET A 199 -5.31 -13.48 40.83
CA MET A 199 -6.40 -12.53 41.08
C MET A 199 -7.51 -12.61 40.02
N ALA A 200 -8.72 -12.79 40.55
CA ALA A 200 -9.96 -12.15 40.12
C ALA A 200 -10.52 -12.44 38.72
N SER A 201 -11.39 -13.46 38.69
CA SER A 201 -12.57 -13.54 37.84
C SER A 201 -13.44 -12.27 37.96
N LEU A 202 -13.34 -11.37 36.98
CA LEU A 202 -14.32 -10.32 36.74
C LEU A 202 -15.40 -10.87 35.79
N SER A 203 -16.41 -11.48 36.40
CA SER A 203 -17.73 -11.70 35.81
C SER A 203 -18.37 -10.34 35.54
N MET A 204 -18.41 -9.91 34.27
CA MET A 204 -19.24 -8.79 33.83
C MET A 204 -20.58 -9.37 33.38
N SER A 205 -21.61 -9.17 34.19
CA SER A 205 -23.00 -9.46 33.81
C SER A 205 -23.42 -8.53 32.67
N LEU A 206 -23.75 -9.10 31.51
CA LEU A 206 -24.46 -8.37 30.45
C LEU A 206 -25.88 -8.05 30.94
N PRO A 207 -26.36 -6.79 30.84
CA PRO A 207 -27.77 -6.50 30.99
C PRO A 207 -28.54 -7.08 29.79
N ALA A 208 -29.62 -7.81 30.11
CA ALA A 208 -30.60 -8.31 29.16
C ALA A 208 -31.16 -7.15 28.33
N GLN A 209 -30.87 -7.14 27.02
CA GLN A 209 -31.52 -6.23 26.08
C GLN A 209 -32.85 -6.85 25.69
N SER A 210 -33.91 -6.16 26.09
CA SER A 210 -35.30 -6.35 25.70
C SER A 210 -35.45 -6.41 24.17
N ALA A 211 -36.04 -7.50 23.70
CA ALA A 211 -36.42 -7.72 22.32
C ALA A 211 -37.50 -6.72 21.89
N THR A 212 -37.15 -5.76 21.03
CA THR A 212 -38.12 -5.02 20.22
C THR A 212 -38.27 -5.71 18.87
N LEU A 213 -39.50 -6.18 18.62
CA LEU A 213 -39.98 -6.64 17.31
C LEU A 213 -39.63 -5.62 16.22
N PHE A 214 -38.97 -6.08 15.15
CA PHE A 214 -38.91 -5.36 13.88
C PHE A 214 -39.89 -6.03 12.89
N PRO A 215 -40.65 -5.23 12.11
CA PRO A 215 -41.54 -5.74 11.09
C PRO A 215 -40.78 -6.23 9.86
N ASP A 216 -41.35 -7.27 9.28
CA ASP A 216 -40.98 -8.00 8.08
C ASP A 216 -40.88 -7.05 6.87
N ALA A 217 -39.66 -6.89 6.33
CA ALA A 217 -39.40 -6.11 5.12
C ALA A 217 -38.95 -7.05 4.01
N THR A 218 -39.79 -7.15 2.98
CA THR A 218 -39.61 -8.00 1.80
C THR A 218 -38.36 -7.65 0.99
N PRO A 219 -37.68 -8.64 0.39
CA PRO A 219 -36.45 -8.42 -0.36
C PRO A 219 -36.74 -7.85 -1.76
N LYS A 220 -36.32 -6.60 -2.00
CA LYS A 220 -36.22 -6.03 -3.34
C LYS A 220 -34.92 -6.47 -4.02
N THR A 221 -35.08 -7.12 -5.16
CA THR A 221 -34.04 -7.56 -6.10
C THR A 221 -33.20 -6.38 -6.60
N PRO A 222 -31.85 -6.42 -6.51
CA PRO A 222 -31.02 -5.38 -7.11
C PRO A 222 -30.79 -5.61 -8.60
N GLU A 223 -31.10 -4.57 -9.39
CA GLU A 223 -30.75 -4.41 -10.81
C GLU A 223 -29.23 -4.52 -11.02
N LYS A 224 -28.84 -5.31 -12.03
CA LYS A 224 -27.47 -5.43 -12.49
C LYS A 224 -27.17 -4.31 -13.48
N HIS A 225 -26.41 -3.30 -13.05
CA HIS A 225 -25.85 -2.29 -13.92
C HIS A 225 -24.41 -2.69 -14.33
N PRO A 226 -24.09 -2.83 -15.63
CA PRO A 226 -22.72 -3.10 -16.07
C PRO A 226 -21.96 -1.78 -16.27
N GLU A 227 -21.11 -1.39 -15.32
CA GLU A 227 -20.12 -0.34 -15.54
C GLU A 227 -18.81 -0.94 -16.06
N ASN A 228 -18.58 -0.76 -17.36
CA ASN A 228 -17.27 -0.90 -17.99
C ASN A 228 -16.38 0.28 -17.58
N ILE A 229 -15.44 0.06 -16.67
CA ILE A 229 -14.37 1.03 -16.38
C ILE A 229 -13.16 0.70 -17.27
N PRO A 230 -12.80 1.55 -18.25
CA PRO A 230 -11.61 1.34 -19.08
C PRO A 230 -10.32 1.47 -18.25
N GLY A 231 -9.33 0.67 -18.64
CA GLY A 231 -8.06 0.46 -17.96
C GLY A 231 -7.33 1.76 -17.61
N ASN A 232 -7.08 1.92 -16.31
CA ASN A 232 -6.36 3.05 -15.77
C ASN A 232 -4.85 2.86 -16.04
N ASN A 233 -4.29 3.72 -16.88
CA ASN A 233 -2.88 3.76 -17.21
C ASN A 233 -2.06 4.11 -15.97
N PHE A 234 -1.37 3.11 -15.45
CA PHE A 234 -0.47 3.21 -14.31
C PHE A 234 0.79 3.98 -14.74
N LEU A 235 0.86 5.27 -14.44
CA LEU A 235 2.14 5.97 -14.39
C LEU A 235 2.71 5.87 -12.96
N PRO A 236 3.96 5.42 -12.78
CA PRO A 236 4.62 5.43 -11.49
C PRO A 236 4.92 6.89 -11.10
N PHE A 237 4.01 7.53 -10.37
CA PHE A 237 4.29 8.85 -9.82
C PHE A 237 5.33 8.74 -8.70
N GLY A 238 6.36 9.58 -8.84
CA GLY A 238 7.53 9.61 -7.98
C GLY A 238 7.18 9.61 -6.51
N PHE A 239 7.92 8.80 -5.76
CA PHE A 239 7.94 8.79 -4.31
C PHE A 239 7.98 10.23 -3.79
N LEU A 240 6.92 10.64 -3.10
CA LEU A 240 6.97 11.78 -2.19
C LEU A 240 7.91 11.35 -1.05
N ILE A 241 9.20 11.64 -1.23
CA ILE A 241 10.19 11.60 -0.17
C ILE A 241 9.75 12.71 0.81
N VAL A 242 9.12 12.29 1.90
CA VAL A 242 8.99 13.13 3.09
C VAL A 242 10.40 13.20 3.70
N PRO A 243 10.98 14.40 3.89
CA PRO A 243 12.29 14.57 4.50
C PRO A 243 12.31 14.08 5.95
#